data_AF-A0A6N9VIH4-F1
#
_entry.id   AF-A0A6N9VIH4-F1
#
_cell.length_a   1.000
_cell.length_b   1.000
_cell.length_c   1.000
_cell.angle_alpha   90.00
_cell.angle_beta   90.00
_cell.angle_gamma   90.00
#
_symmetry.space_group_name_H-M   'P 1'
#
loop_
_entity.id
_entity.type
_entity.pdbx_description
1 polymer ?
#
loop_
_entity_poly.entity_id
_entity_poly.type
_entity_poly.pdbx_seq_one_letter_code
_entity_poly.pdbx_strand_id
1 'polypeptide(L)'
;LAVIMIGFYVTCLVFVVVVLGALLRICTGVNILKLLKYLGREFLLILSTSSSESALPRLIAKMEHLGISKPVVGITVPTGYSFNL
;
A
#
# COMPACT_ATOMS: atom_id res chain seq x y z
N LEU A 1 12.78 -0.04 -24.84
CA LEU A 1 12.83 -0.19 -23.36
C LEU A 1 12.24 1.01 -22.62
N ALA A 2 12.72 2.24 -22.87
CA ALA A 2 12.24 3.45 -22.19
C ALA A 2 10.72 3.68 -22.28
N VAL A 3 10.13 3.54 -23.48
CA VAL A 3 8.67 3.71 -23.67
C VAL A 3 7.85 2.73 -22.82
N ILE A 4 8.31 1.48 -22.71
CA ILE A 4 7.64 0.45 -21.90
C ILE A 4 7.77 0.77 -20.41
N MET A 5 8.96 1.16 -19.94
CA MET A 5 9.17 1.55 -18.54
C MET A 5 8.33 2.75 -18.14
N ILE A 6 8.28 3.78 -18.99
CA ILE A 6 7.44 4.96 -18.76
C ILE A 6 5.96 4.56 -18.71
N GLY A 7 5.50 3.76 -19.68
CA GLY A 7 4.13 3.24 -19.70
C GLY A 7 3.79 2.44 -18.43
N PHE A 8 4.69 1.59 -17.97
CA PHE A 8 4.53 0.82 -16.72
C PHE A 8 4.36 1.74 -15.52
N TYR A 9 5.29 2.68 -15.28
CA TYR A 9 5.21 3.58 -14.13
C TYR A 9 3.99 4.49 -14.18
N VAL A 10 3.62 5.00 -15.36
CA VAL A 10 2.41 5.81 -15.54
C VAL A 10 1.16 4.99 -15.21
N THR A 11 1.07 3.75 -15.71
CA THR A 11 -0.08 2.88 -15.46
C THR A 11 -0.19 2.51 -13.98
N CYS A 12 0.93 2.19 -13.32
CA CYS A 12 0.96 1.96 -11.88
C CYS A 12 0.51 3.19 -11.09
N LEU A 13 0.99 4.38 -11.45
CA LEU A 13 0.59 5.64 -10.81
C LEU A 13 -0.91 5.89 -10.96
N VAL A 14 -1.45 5.72 -12.18
CA VAL A 14 -2.89 5.86 -12.46
C VAL A 14 -3.69 4.84 -11.66
N PHE A 15 -3.27 3.58 -11.62
CA PHE A 15 -3.95 2.55 -10.85
C PHE A 15 -4.02 2.89 -9.35
N VAL A 16 -2.89 3.27 -8.74
CA VAL A 16 -2.83 3.59 -7.31
C VAL A 16 -3.64 4.85 -6.97
N VAL A 17 -3.50 5.92 -7.76
CA VAL A 17 -4.10 7.22 -7.43
C VAL A 17 -5.57 7.29 -7.84
N VAL A 18 -5.92 6.77 -9.02
CA VAL A 18 -7.28 6.89 -9.58
C VAL A 18 -8.13 5.71 -9.18
N VAL A 19 -7.73 4.48 -9.52
CA VAL A 19 -8.58 3.30 -9.29
C VAL A 19 -8.67 2.98 -7.80
N LEU A 20 -7.53 2.78 -7.14
CA LEU A 20 -7.48 2.46 -5.71
C LEU A 20 -7.92 3.65 -4.87
N GLY A 21 -7.54 4.87 -5.27
CA GLY A 21 -7.94 6.10 -4.61
C GLY A 21 -9.44 6.36 -4.65
N ALA A 22 -10.09 6.18 -5.80
CA ALA A 22 -11.54 6.29 -5.91
C ALA A 22 -12.26 5.21 -5.09
N LEU A 23 -11.82 3.95 -5.19
CA LEU A 23 -12.42 2.83 -4.47
C LEU A 23 -12.33 3.04 -2.95
N LEU A 24 -11.16 3.42 -2.44
CA LEU A 24 -10.96 3.71 -1.02
C LEU A 24 -11.86 4.87 -0.56
N ARG A 25 -11.96 5.93 -1.37
CA ARG A 25 -12.79 7.10 -1.06
C ARG A 25 -14.27 6.77 -1.04
N ILE A 26 -14.76 5.95 -1.97
CA ILE A 26 -16.18 5.56 -2.09
C ILE A 26 -16.56 4.57 -0.98
N CYS A 27 -15.76 3.54 -0.72
CA CYS A 27 -16.11 2.48 0.23
C CYS A 27 -15.88 2.87 1.69
N THR A 28 -14.85 3.68 1.98
CA THR A 28 -14.42 3.96 3.37
C THR A 28 -14.35 5.45 3.71
N GLY A 29 -14.44 6.34 2.72
CA GLY A 29 -14.23 7.78 2.91
C GLY A 29 -12.76 8.19 3.10
N VAL A 30 -11.82 7.24 3.19
CA VAL A 30 -10.40 7.51 3.44
C VAL A 30 -9.74 8.12 2.20
N ASN A 31 -8.84 9.09 2.44
CA ASN A 31 -8.06 9.72 1.38
C ASN A 31 -6.75 8.96 1.14
N ILE A 32 -6.58 8.45 -0.08
CA ILE A 32 -5.39 7.70 -0.50
C ILE A 32 -4.08 8.46 -0.28
N LEU A 33 -4.04 9.78 -0.51
CA LEU A 33 -2.82 10.57 -0.35
C LEU A 33 -2.41 10.66 1.12
N LYS A 34 -3.38 10.71 2.05
CA LYS A 34 -3.09 10.67 3.50
C LYS A 34 -2.54 9.30 3.91
N LEU A 35 -3.11 8.22 3.37
CA LEU A 35 -2.65 6.85 3.62
C LEU A 35 -1.22 6.65 3.08
N LEU A 36 -0.95 7.08 1.84
CA LEU A 36 0.38 7.01 1.24
C LEU A 36 1.42 7.80 2.04
N LYS A 37 1.07 9.03 2.47
CA LYS A 37 1.94 9.83 3.34
C LYS A 37 2.19 9.15 4.69
N TYR A 38 1.16 8.54 5.27
CA TYR A 38 1.29 7.80 6.52
C TYR A 38 2.23 6.59 6.38
N LEU A 39 2.16 5.86 5.26
CA LEU A 39 3.01 4.70 4.95
C LEU A 39 4.35 5.06 4.28
N GLY A 40 4.67 6.35 4.14
CA GLY A 40 5.87 6.82 3.43
C GLY A 40 7.18 6.20 3.95
N ARG A 41 7.30 5.97 5.25
CA ARG A 41 8.50 5.33 5.83
C ARG A 41 8.65 3.87 5.46
N GLU A 42 7.55 3.16 5.25
CA GLU A 42 7.55 1.76 4.82
C GLU A 42 7.88 1.68 3.34
N PHE A 43 7.34 2.57 2.50
CA PHE A 43 7.72 2.65 1.08
C PHE A 43 9.22 2.95 0.89
N LEU A 44 9.78 3.86 1.68
CA LEU A 44 11.22 4.12 1.67
C LEU A 44 12.04 2.89 2.06
N LEU A 45 11.55 2.11 3.02
CA LEU A 45 12.20 0.87 3.44
C LEU A 45 12.14 -0.18 2.33
N ILE A 46 10.98 -0.40 1.72
CA ILE A 46 10.81 -1.35 0.59
C ILE A 46 11.70 -0.95 -0.58
N LEU A 47 11.77 0.35 -0.91
CA LEU A 47 12.64 0.85 -1.96
C LEU A 47 14.12 0.59 -1.63
N SER A 48 14.49 0.74 -0.36
CA SER A 48 15.87 0.56 0.10
C SER A 48 16.28 -0.91 0.14
N THR A 49 15.39 -1.81 0.55
CA THR A 49 15.67 -3.25 0.66
C THR A 49 15.31 -4.03 -0.60
N SER A 50 14.59 -3.41 -1.54
CA SER A 50 13.94 -4.07 -2.68
C SER A 50 13.07 -5.26 -2.29
N SER A 51 12.58 -5.30 -1.04
CA SER A 51 11.70 -6.36 -0.54
C SER A 51 10.51 -5.81 0.25
N SER A 52 9.32 -6.23 -0.16
CA SER A 52 8.07 -5.92 0.50
C SER A 52 7.92 -6.64 1.85
N GLU A 53 8.65 -7.75 2.07
CA GLU A 53 8.60 -8.56 3.29
C GLU A 53 9.11 -7.79 4.51
N SER A 54 10.11 -6.93 4.27
CA SER A 54 10.80 -6.16 5.30
C SER A 54 9.90 -5.10 5.93
N ALA A 55 8.84 -4.67 5.24
CA ALA A 55 7.89 -3.68 5.72
C ALA A 55 6.66 -4.29 6.41
N LEU A 56 6.41 -5.59 6.26
CA LEU A 56 5.22 -6.29 6.77
C LEU A 56 4.96 -6.05 8.27
N PRO A 57 5.92 -6.29 9.20
CA PRO A 57 5.66 -6.11 10.63
C PRO A 57 5.35 -4.64 10.98
N ARG A 58 6.00 -3.68 10.30
CA ARG A 58 5.75 -2.25 10.51
C ARG A 58 4.39 -1.82 9.97
N LEU A 59 3.96 -2.41 8.85
CA LEU A 59 2.65 -2.17 8.27
C LEU A 59 1.54 -2.66 9.21
N ILE A 60 1.66 -3.88 9.76
CA ILE A 60 0.71 -4.44 10.74
C ILE A 60 0.56 -3.50 11.95
N ALA A 61 1.68 -3.11 12.57
CA ALA A 61 1.66 -2.20 13.72
C ALA A 61 1.00 -0.85 13.40
N LYS A 62 1.24 -0.30 12.20
CA LYS A 62 0.63 0.96 11.75
C LYS A 62 -0.86 0.87 11.48
N MET A 63 -1.33 -0.26 10.97
CA MET A 63 -2.75 -0.53 10.74
C MET A 63 -3.50 -0.70 12.06
N GLU A 64 -2.90 -1.38 13.05
CA GLU A 64 -3.46 -1.44 14.42
C GLU A 64 -3.51 -0.04 15.06
N HIS A 65 -2.46 0.77 14.89
CA HIS A 65 -2.41 2.15 15.39
C HIS A 65 -3.47 3.07 14.75
N LEU A 66 -3.91 2.78 13.52
CA LEU A 66 -5.03 3.47 12.88
C LEU A 66 -6.40 3.08 13.47
N GLY A 67 -6.44 2.14 14.42
CA GLY A 67 -7.65 1.67 15.08
C GLY A 67 -8.29 0.46 14.41
N ILE A 68 -7.62 -0.18 13.45
CA ILE A 68 -8.10 -1.42 12.84
C ILE A 68 -7.93 -2.56 13.85
N SER A 69 -8.94 -3.40 14.00
CA SER A 69 -8.91 -4.49 14.98
C SER A 69 -7.81 -5.51 14.66
N LYS A 70 -7.12 -5.99 15.70
CA LYS A 70 -6.03 -6.97 15.57
C LYS A 70 -6.39 -8.21 14.75
N PRO A 71 -7.59 -8.82 14.89
CA PRO A 71 -7.97 -9.97 14.07
C PRO A 71 -8.03 -9.65 12.58
N VAL A 72 -8.50 -8.44 12.21
CA VAL A 72 -8.60 -8.02 10.81
C VAL A 72 -7.22 -7.77 10.23
N VAL A 73 -6.37 -7.02 10.95
CA VAL A 73 -4.99 -6.74 10.49
C VAL A 73 -4.19 -8.05 10.38
N GLY A 74 -4.29 -8.93 11.38
CA GLY A 74 -3.53 -10.17 11.47
C GLY A 74 -3.84 -11.20 10.39
N ILE A 75 -4.96 -11.06 9.67
CA ILE A 75 -5.30 -11.92 8.52
C ILE A 75 -5.15 -11.16 7.22
N THR A 76 -5.77 -9.99 7.08
CA THR A 76 -5.84 -9.29 5.79
C THR A 76 -4.47 -8.80 5.31
N VAL A 77 -3.59 -8.35 6.21
CA VAL A 77 -2.28 -7.82 5.81
C VAL A 77 -1.32 -8.93 5.37
N PRO A 78 -1.14 -10.05 6.11
CA PRO A 78 -0.32 -11.17 5.65
C PRO A 78 -0.86 -11.86 4.39
N THR A 79 -2.17 -12.07 4.32
CA THR A 79 -2.80 -12.65 3.13
C THR A 79 -2.62 -11.73 1.93
N GLY A 80 -2.82 -10.41 2.10
CA GLY A 80 -2.54 -9.43 1.04
C GLY A 80 -1.11 -9.51 0.54
N TYR A 81 -0.12 -9.58 1.45
CA TYR A 81 1.29 -9.70 1.08
C TYR A 81 1.61 -10.92 0.21
N SER A 82 0.99 -12.07 0.47
CA SER A 82 1.25 -13.30 -0.29
C SER A 82 0.43 -13.43 -1.58
N PHE A 83 -0.80 -12.92 -1.60
CA PHE A 83 -1.74 -13.11 -2.71
C PHE A 83 -1.92 -11.88 -3.61
N ASN A 84 -1.52 -10.69 -3.17
CA ASN A 84 -1.61 -9.44 -3.91
C ASN A 84 -0.20 -8.86 -4.11
N LEU A 85 0.38 -9.17 -5.28
CA LEU A 85 1.72 -8.73 -5.71
C LEU A 85 1.67 -7.34 -6.37
#